data_AF-A0A0Q4ENP4-F1
#
_entry.id   AF-A0A0Q4ENP4-F1
#
_cell.length_a   1.000
_cell.length_b   1.000
_cell.length_c   1.000
_cell.angle_alpha   90.00
_cell.angle_beta   90.00
_cell.angle_gamma   90.00
#
_symmetry.space_group_name_H-M   'P 1'
#
loop_
_entity.id
_entity.type
_entity.pdbx_description
1 polymer ?
#
loop_
_entity_poly.entity_id
_entity_poly.type
_entity_poly.pdbx_seq_one_letter_code
_entity_poly.pdbx_strand_id
1 'polypeptide(L)'
;MAKTPLPKPVASSTLSMRKLHQRQNLEGYKRQTIALSPRAVEVVDGVKSKHGLSSREAALNAILERIGDDMFLRQEFLAVST
;
A
#
# COMPACT_ATOMS: atom_id res chain seq x y z
N MET A 1 47.28 -11.28 5.56
CA MET A 1 46.14 -10.49 6.08
C MET A 1 45.07 -10.44 5.00
N ALA A 2 43.93 -11.09 5.21
CA ALA A 2 42.85 -11.12 4.22
C ALA A 2 42.19 -9.74 4.14
N LYS A 3 42.09 -9.20 2.93
CA LYS A 3 41.47 -7.89 2.64
C LYS A 3 39.95 -8.05 2.82
N THR A 4 39.38 -7.47 3.87
CA THR A 4 37.93 -7.42 4.06
C THR A 4 37.29 -6.71 2.86
N PRO A 5 36.34 -7.31 2.14
CA PRO A 5 35.73 -6.65 1.00
C PRO A 5 34.88 -5.46 1.47
N LEU A 6 35.08 -4.31 0.83
CA LEU A 6 34.29 -3.09 1.05
C LEU A 6 32.80 -3.38 0.76
N PRO A 7 31.88 -2.84 1.59
CA PRO A 7 30.44 -3.05 1.40
C PRO A 7 30.01 -2.48 0.03
N LYS A 8 29.30 -3.29 -0.74
CA LYS A 8 28.76 -2.88 -2.05
C LYS A 8 27.80 -1.69 -1.85
N PRO A 9 27.86 -0.66 -2.71
CA PRO A 9 26.99 0.49 -2.60
C PRO A 9 25.53 0.04 -2.68
N VAL A 10 24.75 0.40 -1.67
CA VAL A 10 23.32 0.08 -1.62
C VAL A 10 22.63 0.90 -2.72
N ALA A 11 21.93 0.23 -3.63
CA ALA A 11 21.21 0.91 -4.70
C ALA A 11 20.27 1.99 -4.13
N SER A 12 20.19 3.15 -4.78
CA SER A 12 19.37 4.31 -4.36
C SER A 12 17.90 3.93 -4.08
N SER A 13 17.36 2.97 -4.84
CA SER A 13 16.02 2.40 -4.66
C SER A 13 15.83 1.72 -3.30
N THR A 14 16.86 1.11 -2.72
CA THR A 14 16.79 0.48 -1.40
C THR A 14 16.73 1.53 -0.29
N LEU A 15 17.42 2.66 -0.46
CA LEU A 15 17.39 3.77 0.50
C LEU A 15 16.05 4.49 0.49
N SER A 16 15.46 4.73 -0.69
CA SER A 16 14.14 5.35 -0.80
C SER A 16 13.04 4.45 -0.22
N MET A 17 13.10 3.14 -0.50
CA MET A 17 12.17 2.17 0.09
C MET A 17 12.31 2.07 1.61
N ARG A 18 13.54 2.15 2.14
CA ARG A 18 13.76 2.19 3.60
C ARG A 18 13.16 3.45 4.24
N LYS A 19 13.36 4.62 3.62
CA LYS A 19 12.77 5.88 4.12
C LYS A 19 11.24 5.85 4.07
N LEU A 20 10.66 5.35 2.98
CA LEU A 20 9.22 5.15 2.84
C LEU A 20 8.68 4.25 3.95
N HIS A 21 9.36 3.12 4.21
CA HIS A 21 8.99 2.20 5.28
C HIS A 21 9.05 2.90 6.66
N GLN A 22 10.13 3.60 6.97
CA GLN A 22 10.25 4.34 8.23
C GLN A 22 9.10 5.34 8.41
N ARG A 23 8.77 6.10 7.36
CA ARG A 23 7.64 7.04 7.38
C ARG A 23 6.32 6.33 7.66
N GLN A 24 6.02 5.25 6.94
CA GLN A 24 4.80 4.45 7.14
C GLN A 24 4.70 3.90 8.58
N ASN A 25 5.82 3.45 9.15
CA ASN A 25 5.84 2.96 10.53
C ASN A 25 5.53 4.08 11.53
N LEU A 26 6.07 5.28 11.32
CA LEU A 26 5.78 6.46 12.15
C LEU A 26 4.31 6.89 12.05
N GLU A 27 3.72 6.77 10.87
CA GLU A 27 2.30 7.01 10.62
C GLU A 27 1.39 5.87 11.13
N GLY A 28 1.96 4.81 11.71
CA GLY A 28 1.21 3.72 12.32
C GLY A 28 0.64 2.68 11.34
N TYR A 29 1.10 2.68 10.09
CA TYR A 29 0.63 1.74 9.06
C TYR A 29 0.84 0.30 9.51
N LYS A 30 -0.17 -0.56 9.27
CA LYS A 30 -0.09 -1.99 9.52
C LYS A 30 0.10 -2.74 8.21
N ARG A 31 1.18 -3.51 8.11
CA ARG A 31 1.46 -4.34 6.94
C ARG A 31 0.63 -5.62 7.02
N GLN A 32 -0.13 -5.89 5.97
CA GLN A 32 -0.91 -7.11 5.82
C GLN A 32 -0.56 -7.77 4.48
N THR A 33 -0.49 -9.09 4.48
CA THR A 33 -0.36 -9.89 3.26
C THR A 33 -1.72 -10.52 2.97
N ILE A 34 -2.33 -10.15 1.86
CA ILE A 34 -3.64 -10.65 1.44
C ILE A 34 -3.55 -11.21 0.02
N ALA A 35 -4.32 -12.26 -0.26
CA ALA A 35 -4.53 -12.76 -1.61
C ALA A 35 -5.73 -12.04 -2.24
N LEU A 36 -5.57 -11.54 -3.45
CA LEU A 36 -6.64 -10.90 -4.22
C LEU A 36 -7.05 -11.80 -5.38
N SER A 37 -8.36 -11.85 -5.67
CA SER A 37 -8.86 -12.48 -6.89
C SER A 37 -8.36 -11.71 -8.13
N PRO A 38 -8.29 -12.35 -9.32
CA PRO A 38 -7.88 -11.66 -10.54
C PRO A 38 -8.70 -10.40 -10.81
N ARG A 39 -10.02 -10.48 -10.61
CA ARG A 39 -10.93 -9.35 -10.77
C ARG A 39 -10.65 -8.21 -9.78
N ALA A 40 -10.32 -8.53 -8.53
CA ALA A 40 -9.94 -7.50 -7.54
C ALA A 40 -8.65 -6.79 -7.95
N VAL A 41 -7.67 -7.49 -8.52
CA VAL A 41 -6.44 -6.88 -9.04
C VAL A 41 -6.75 -5.90 -10.17
N GLU A 42 -7.63 -6.25 -11.11
CA GLU A 42 -8.05 -5.36 -12.19
C GLU A 42 -8.70 -4.07 -11.66
N VAL A 43 -9.56 -4.19 -10.64
CA VAL A 43 -10.20 -3.03 -10.02
C VAL A 43 -9.16 -2.12 -9.38
N VAL A 44 -8.21 -2.68 -8.61
CA VAL A 44 -7.14 -1.92 -7.97
C VAL A 44 -6.26 -1.22 -9.01
N ASP A 45 -5.89 -1.91 -10.10
CA ASP A 45 -5.09 -1.33 -11.18
C ASP A 45 -5.85 -0.24 -11.96
N GLY A 46 -7.17 -0.39 -12.11
CA GLY A 46 -8.05 0.63 -12.68
C GLY A 46 -8.09 1.90 -11.81
N VAL A 47 -8.29 1.75 -10.50
CA VAL A 47 -8.26 2.87 -9.55
C VAL A 47 -6.90 3.54 -9.54
N LYS A 48 -5.83 2.75 -9.47
CA LYS A 48 -4.46 3.26 -9.52
C LYS A 48 -4.23 4.12 -10.76
N SER A 49 -4.60 3.63 -11.93
CA SER A 49 -4.43 4.34 -13.21
C SER A 49 -5.26 5.61 -13.27
N LYS A 50 -6.53 5.55 -12.86
CA LYS A 50 -7.47 6.68 -12.89
C LYS A 50 -7.05 7.83 -11.98
N HIS A 51 -6.47 7.51 -10.82
CA HIS A 51 -6.07 8.49 -9.81
C HIS A 51 -4.57 8.82 -9.83
N GLY A 52 -3.79 8.27 -10.80
CA GLY A 52 -2.36 8.54 -10.92
C GLY A 52 -1.54 8.05 -9.71
N LEU A 53 -1.98 6.99 -9.04
CA LEU A 53 -1.36 6.50 -7.81
C LEU A 53 -0.09 5.70 -8.12
N SER A 54 0.94 5.88 -7.30
CA SER A 54 2.26 5.28 -7.53
C SER A 54 2.31 3.77 -7.25
N SER A 55 1.38 3.23 -6.46
CA SER A 55 1.37 1.83 -6.05
C SER A 55 -0.04 1.27 -5.90
N ARG A 56 -0.15 -0.07 -5.92
CA ARG A 56 -1.39 -0.79 -5.57
C ARG A 56 -1.76 -0.59 -4.11
N GLU A 57 -0.78 -0.44 -3.22
CA GLU A 57 -1.00 -0.11 -1.81
C GLU A 57 -1.72 1.23 -1.66
N ALA A 58 -1.27 2.27 -2.38
CA ALA A 58 -1.93 3.57 -2.36
C ALA A 58 -3.36 3.49 -2.90
N ALA A 59 -3.60 2.70 -3.94
CA ALA A 59 -4.94 2.47 -4.48
C ALA A 59 -5.86 1.72 -3.50
N LEU A 60 -5.36 0.67 -2.84
CA LEU A 60 -6.10 -0.05 -1.81
C LEU A 60 -6.46 0.86 -0.63
N ASN A 61 -5.50 1.64 -0.12
CA ASN A 61 -5.77 2.59 0.97
C ASN A 61 -6.83 3.62 0.56
N ALA A 62 -6.72 4.21 -0.64
CA ALA A 62 -7.71 5.18 -1.13
C ALA A 62 -9.12 4.58 -1.24
N ILE A 63 -9.25 3.31 -1.68
CA ILE A 63 -10.54 2.61 -1.74
C ILE A 63 -11.11 2.41 -0.33
N LEU A 64 -10.30 1.90 0.60
CA LEU A 64 -10.73 1.60 1.96
C LEU A 64 -11.08 2.86 2.76
N GLU A 65 -10.27 3.92 2.62
CA GLU A 65 -10.54 5.24 3.21
C GLU A 65 -11.85 5.82 2.65
N ARG A 66 -12.06 5.72 1.32
CA ARG A 66 -13.32 6.17 0.70
C ARG A 66 -14.54 5.42 1.23
N ILE A 67 -14.44 4.11 1.45
CA ILE A 67 -15.51 3.32 2.07
C ILE A 67 -15.77 3.77 3.51
N GLY A 68 -14.73 4.12 4.27
CA GLY A 68 -14.86 4.60 5.65
C GLY A 68 -15.49 5.99 5.77
N ASP A 69 -15.15 6.90 4.86
CA ASP A 69 -15.57 8.30 4.87
C ASP A 69 -16.95 8.54 4.23
N ASP A 70 -17.32 7.74 3.23
CA ASP A 70 -18.62 7.85 2.57
C ASP A 70 -19.69 7.10 3.34
N MET A 71 -20.65 7.83 3.92
CA MET A 71 -21.71 7.25 4.74
C MET A 71 -22.54 6.19 4.00
N PHE A 72 -22.77 6.35 2.69
CA PHE A 72 -23.56 5.39 1.91
C PHE A 72 -22.76 4.10 1.66
N LEU A 73 -21.50 4.22 1.26
CA LEU A 73 -20.63 3.04 1.08
C LEU A 73 -20.37 2.33 2.41
N ARG A 74 -20.17 3.11 3.48
CA ARG A 74 -20.01 2.55 4.81
C ARG A 74 -21.22 1.72 5.22
N GLN A 75 -22.43 2.19 4.92
CA GLN A 75 -23.65 1.39 5.16
C GLN A 75 -23.70 0.14 4.29
N GLU A 76 -23.44 0.25 2.99
CA GLU A 76 -23.44 -0.89 2.07
C GLU A 76 -22.47 -2.01 2.49
N PHE A 77 -21.28 -1.65 2.98
CA PHE A 77 -20.22 -2.61 3.30
C PHE A 77 -20.13 -3.00 4.78
N LEU A 78 -20.54 -2.12 5.71
CA LEU A 78 -20.35 -2.32 7.15
C LEU A 78 -21.65 -2.29 7.96
N ALA A 79 -22.78 -1.83 7.42
CA ALA A 79 -24.05 -1.95 8.14
C ALA A 79 -24.58 -3.38 8.04
N VAL A 80 -24.37 -4.14 9.11
CA VAL A 80 -25.18 -5.32 9.39
C VAL A 80 -26.60 -4.82 9.61
N SER A 81 -27.55 -5.28 8.79
CA SER A 81 -28.96 -5.19 9.16
C SER A 81 -29.13 -5.89 10.49
N THR A 82 -29.31 -5.13 11.57
CA THR A 82 -29.82 -5.63 12.84
C THR A 82 -31.24 -6.13 12.67
#